data_AF-A0A2W4ZXC6-F1
#
_entry.id   AF-A0A2W4ZXC6-F1
#
_cell.length_a   1.000
_cell.length_b   1.000
_cell.length_c   1.000
_cell.angle_alpha   90.00
_cell.angle_beta   90.00
_cell.angle_gamma   90.00
#
_symmetry.space_group_name_H-M   'P 1'
#
loop_
_entity.id
_entity.type
_entity.pdbx_description
1 polymer ?
#
loop_
_entity_poly.entity_id
_entity_poly.type
_entity_poly.pdbx_seq_one_letter_code
_entity_poly.pdbx_strand_id
1 'polypeptide(L)'
;MNNETPDRRTGRLSAAFNKAVRPALEKVGYILTTYPSKATGASGLAADVMFMGQALENGNNIGVCAAVIGMYASVQLVRFGDPKISSEQKEGFEDPQDKRTLRQIVFNPSKYPWEHLGMVRVSSMGLIFAGGVAGASYGEIGYSAMALLGYAVKMGIAEREKGSVPVPETGSRIMREIYNTKAYVLENPNPTAGIFWNAGLVPYAAEAVLKGEYYKLASAALYFLPNTFTMLSSKRAQTLPSDPVPPRHDPA
;
A
#
# COMPACT_ATOMS: atom_id res chain seq x y z
N MET A 1 -10.06 -52.42 -12.85
CA MET A 1 -9.31 -51.15 -12.75
C MET A 1 -9.78 -50.27 -13.90
N ASN A 2 -10.64 -49.30 -13.62
CA ASN A 2 -11.15 -48.36 -14.63
C ASN A 2 -10.11 -47.26 -14.82
N ASN A 3 -9.47 -47.23 -16.00
CA ASN A 3 -8.67 -46.10 -16.44
C ASN A 3 -9.62 -44.97 -16.84
N GLU A 4 -9.85 -44.02 -15.94
CA GLU A 4 -10.51 -42.76 -16.28
C GLU A 4 -9.62 -41.98 -17.25
N THR A 5 -10.04 -41.91 -18.52
CA THR A 5 -9.46 -40.99 -19.50
C THR A 5 -9.71 -39.55 -19.04
N PRO A 6 -8.66 -38.71 -18.92
CA PRO A 6 -8.82 -37.33 -18.47
C PRO A 6 -9.72 -36.55 -19.45
N ASP A 7 -10.73 -35.89 -18.88
CA ASP A 7 -11.74 -35.14 -19.61
C ASP A 7 -11.11 -34.11 -20.57
N ARG A 8 -11.32 -34.27 -21.88
CA ARG A 8 -10.78 -33.38 -22.91
C ARG A 8 -11.19 -31.91 -22.71
N ARG A 9 -12.26 -31.63 -21.95
CA ARG A 9 -12.67 -30.25 -21.62
C ARG A 9 -11.74 -29.58 -20.60
N THR A 10 -11.27 -30.29 -19.58
CA THR A 10 -10.34 -29.73 -18.58
C THR A 10 -8.97 -29.47 -19.18
N GLY A 11 -8.51 -30.32 -20.11
CA GLY A 11 -7.27 -30.10 -20.87
C GLY A 11 -7.31 -28.85 -21.77
N ARG A 12 -8.46 -28.55 -22.40
CA ARG A 12 -8.62 -27.35 -23.25
C ARG A 12 -8.71 -26.07 -22.44
N LEU A 13 -9.41 -26.07 -21.30
CA LEU A 13 -9.49 -24.93 -20.39
C LEU A 13 -8.12 -24.65 -19.73
N SER A 14 -7.40 -25.69 -19.33
CA SER A 14 -6.03 -25.58 -18.80
C SER A 14 -5.06 -25.03 -19.86
N ALA A 15 -5.15 -25.48 -21.11
CA ALA A 15 -4.32 -24.96 -22.20
C ALA A 15 -4.64 -23.49 -22.54
N ALA A 16 -5.92 -23.09 -22.54
CA ALA A 16 -6.33 -21.71 -22.77
C ALA A 16 -5.88 -20.78 -21.62
N PHE A 17 -6.02 -21.22 -20.37
CA PHE A 17 -5.54 -20.50 -19.19
C PHE A 17 -4.01 -20.33 -19.23
N ASN A 18 -3.26 -21.40 -19.51
CA ASN A 18 -1.80 -21.35 -19.59
C ASN A 18 -1.29 -20.51 -20.76
N LYS A 19 -2.05 -20.41 -21.87
CA LYS A 19 -1.64 -19.63 -23.04
C LYS A 19 -2.00 -18.15 -22.94
N ALA A 20 -3.12 -17.80 -22.31
CA ALA A 20 -3.61 -16.42 -22.27
C ALA A 20 -3.42 -15.74 -20.91
N VAL A 21 -3.70 -16.45 -19.82
CA VAL A 21 -3.77 -15.86 -18.47
C VAL A 21 -2.40 -15.88 -17.79
N ARG A 22 -1.66 -16.99 -17.88
CA ARG A 22 -0.34 -17.11 -17.26
C ARG A 22 0.64 -16.01 -17.71
N PRO A 23 0.81 -15.70 -19.02
CA PRO A 23 1.73 -14.63 -19.44
C PRO A 23 1.29 -13.24 -18.96
N ALA A 24 -0.02 -13.01 -18.85
CA ALA A 24 -0.55 -11.76 -18.29
C ALA A 24 -0.26 -11.65 -16.79
N LEU A 25 -0.44 -12.74 -16.03
CA LEU A 25 -0.11 -12.81 -14.61
C LEU A 25 1.40 -12.65 -14.37
N GLU A 26 2.25 -13.23 -15.23
CA GLU A 26 3.71 -13.05 -15.15
C GLU A 26 4.12 -11.60 -15.42
N LYS A 27 3.52 -10.94 -16.42
CA LYS A 27 3.75 -9.50 -16.68
C LYS A 27 3.25 -8.63 -15.53
N VAL A 28 2.08 -8.92 -14.99
CA VAL A 28 1.53 -8.22 -13.82
C VAL A 28 2.46 -8.41 -12.64
N GLY A 29 2.88 -9.64 -12.35
CA GLY A 29 3.87 -9.96 -11.33
C GLY A 29 5.17 -9.17 -11.52
N TYR A 30 5.72 -9.15 -12.74
CA TYR A 30 6.91 -8.38 -13.07
C TYR A 30 6.74 -6.87 -12.82
N ILE A 31 5.63 -6.26 -13.27
CA ILE A 31 5.36 -4.83 -13.05
C ILE A 31 5.25 -4.53 -11.56
N LEU A 32 4.55 -5.39 -10.81
CA LEU A 32 4.38 -5.23 -9.36
C LEU A 32 5.70 -5.40 -8.60
N THR A 33 6.60 -6.26 -9.08
CA THR A 33 7.92 -6.47 -8.50
C THR A 33 9.00 -5.54 -9.05
N THR A 34 8.71 -4.67 -10.03
CA THR A 34 9.71 -3.74 -10.61
C THR A 34 9.31 -2.27 -10.43
N TYR A 35 8.00 -2.01 -10.35
CA TYR A 35 7.43 -0.68 -10.19
C TYR A 35 6.26 -0.70 -9.17
N PRO A 36 6.51 -1.16 -7.94
CA PRO A 36 5.48 -1.44 -6.94
C PRO A 36 4.64 -0.20 -6.63
N SER A 37 5.27 0.96 -6.63
CA SER A 37 4.62 2.18 -6.18
C SER A 37 3.95 2.90 -7.32
N LYS A 38 4.46 2.80 -8.55
CA LYS A 38 3.68 3.18 -9.73
C LYS A 38 2.44 2.32 -9.89
N ALA A 39 2.54 1.01 -9.67
CA ALA A 39 1.39 0.12 -9.70
C ALA A 39 0.39 0.43 -8.58
N THR A 40 0.90 0.75 -7.38
CA THR A 40 0.08 1.22 -6.25
C THR A 40 -0.60 2.56 -6.56
N GLY A 41 0.11 3.48 -7.21
CA GLY A 41 -0.46 4.74 -7.67
C GLY A 41 -1.54 4.55 -8.73
N ALA A 42 -1.34 3.65 -9.70
CA ALA A 42 -2.31 3.39 -10.76
C ALA A 42 -3.59 2.73 -10.24
N SER A 43 -3.46 1.71 -9.39
CA SER A 43 -4.61 1.06 -8.74
C SER A 43 -5.30 1.99 -7.76
N GLY A 44 -4.52 2.73 -6.96
CA GLY A 44 -5.03 3.78 -6.06
C GLY A 44 -5.81 4.85 -6.81
N LEU A 45 -5.33 5.32 -7.96
CA LEU A 45 -6.03 6.33 -8.76
C LEU A 45 -7.41 5.86 -9.17
N ALA A 46 -7.51 4.62 -9.66
CA ALA A 46 -8.79 4.03 -10.03
C ALA A 46 -9.70 3.86 -8.82
N ALA A 47 -9.16 3.45 -7.66
CA ALA A 47 -9.91 3.35 -6.42
C ALA A 47 -10.45 4.71 -5.95
N ASP A 48 -9.62 5.76 -6.01
CA ASP A 48 -9.98 7.12 -5.64
C ASP A 48 -11.10 7.67 -6.57
N VAL A 49 -11.05 7.37 -7.87
CA VAL A 49 -12.11 7.74 -8.83
C VAL A 49 -13.43 7.02 -8.52
N MET A 50 -13.38 5.72 -8.23
CA MET A 50 -14.59 4.96 -7.85
C MET A 50 -15.17 5.49 -6.54
N PHE A 51 -14.32 5.80 -5.56
CA PHE A 51 -14.76 6.41 -4.31
C PHE A 51 -15.37 7.81 -4.53
N MET A 52 -14.81 8.62 -5.42
CA MET A 52 -15.40 9.91 -5.80
C MET A 52 -16.80 9.73 -6.40
N GLY A 53 -16.99 8.73 -7.27
CA GLY A 53 -18.31 8.38 -7.82
C GLY A 53 -19.31 8.07 -6.72
N GLN A 54 -18.94 7.23 -5.77
CA GLN A 54 -19.76 6.92 -4.60
C GLN A 54 -20.10 8.18 -3.77
N ALA A 55 -19.10 9.04 -3.53
CA ALA A 55 -19.29 10.24 -2.74
C ALA A 55 -20.24 11.23 -3.42
N LEU A 56 -20.18 11.35 -4.76
CA LEU A 56 -21.10 12.16 -5.54
C LEU A 56 -22.54 11.63 -5.48
N GLU A 57 -22.74 10.32 -5.62
CA GLU A 57 -24.08 9.70 -5.51
C GLU A 57 -24.71 9.94 -4.14
N ASN A 58 -23.90 9.94 -3.09
CA ASN A 58 -24.34 10.14 -1.71
C ASN A 58 -24.42 11.62 -1.29
N GLY A 59 -24.08 12.58 -2.17
CA GLY A 59 -23.99 13.99 -1.81
C GLY A 59 -22.93 14.30 -0.73
N ASN A 60 -21.93 13.42 -0.57
CA ASN A 60 -20.88 13.53 0.43
C ASN A 60 -19.72 14.41 -0.07
N ASN A 61 -19.88 15.73 0.05
CA ASN A 61 -18.86 16.70 -0.38
C ASN A 61 -17.49 16.49 0.32
N ILE A 62 -17.49 16.01 1.57
CA ILE A 62 -16.25 15.71 2.30
C ILE A 62 -15.54 14.50 1.65
N GLY A 63 -16.30 13.46 1.29
CA GLY A 63 -15.81 12.30 0.55
C GLY A 63 -15.24 12.68 -0.82
N VAL A 64 -15.88 13.61 -1.55
CA VAL A 64 -15.36 14.13 -2.83
C VAL A 64 -13.99 14.80 -2.62
N CYS A 65 -13.86 15.68 -1.62
CA CYS A 65 -12.58 16.30 -1.28
C CYS A 65 -11.51 15.27 -0.91
N ALA A 66 -11.87 14.25 -0.12
CA ALA A 66 -10.98 13.17 0.25
C ALA A 66 -10.47 12.39 -0.97
N ALA A 67 -11.36 12.12 -1.94
CA ALA A 67 -11.04 11.44 -3.19
C ALA A 67 -10.08 12.28 -4.05
N VAL A 68 -10.31 13.59 -4.19
CA VAL A 68 -9.42 14.48 -4.95
C VAL A 68 -8.00 14.48 -4.37
N ILE A 69 -7.88 14.55 -3.04
CA ILE A 69 -6.58 14.48 -2.35
C ILE A 69 -5.93 13.10 -2.53
N GLY A 70 -6.73 12.02 -2.47
CA GLY A 70 -6.28 10.66 -2.74
C GLY A 70 -5.74 10.51 -4.17
N MET A 71 -6.49 11.00 -5.17
CA MET A 71 -6.08 11.01 -6.57
C MET A 71 -4.77 11.77 -6.77
N TYR A 72 -4.61 12.92 -6.11
CA TYR A 72 -3.34 13.65 -6.14
C TYR A 72 -2.19 12.77 -5.63
N ALA A 73 -2.34 12.10 -4.49
CA ALA A 73 -1.33 11.17 -3.99
C ALA A 73 -1.05 10.01 -4.98
N SER A 74 -2.10 9.45 -5.58
CA SER A 74 -1.99 8.40 -6.60
C SER A 74 -1.19 8.84 -7.82
N VAL A 75 -1.45 10.04 -8.36
CA VAL A 75 -0.72 10.60 -9.52
C VAL A 75 0.75 10.81 -9.18
N GLN A 76 1.04 11.32 -7.98
CA GLN A 76 2.42 11.50 -7.53
C GLN A 76 3.16 10.17 -7.38
N LEU A 77 2.49 9.10 -6.90
CA LEU A 77 3.05 7.75 -6.87
C LEU A 77 3.33 7.20 -8.27
N VAL A 78 2.43 7.41 -9.25
CA VAL A 78 2.68 7.01 -10.65
C VAL A 78 3.87 7.76 -11.24
N ARG A 79 4.02 9.04 -10.91
CA ARG A 79 5.08 9.89 -11.47
C ARG A 79 6.44 9.65 -10.81
N PHE A 80 6.45 9.53 -9.49
CA PHE A 80 7.67 9.58 -8.68
C PHE A 80 7.91 8.34 -7.81
N GLY A 81 7.00 7.38 -7.79
CA GLY A 81 7.03 6.24 -6.89
C GLY A 81 8.15 5.24 -7.12
N ASP A 82 8.98 5.33 -8.15
CA ASP A 82 10.10 4.39 -8.28
C ASP A 82 11.28 5.12 -8.93
N PRO A 83 11.93 6.06 -8.20
CA PRO A 83 13.05 6.79 -8.76
C PRO A 83 14.20 5.81 -9.03
N LYS A 84 14.81 5.91 -10.22
CA LYS A 84 16.04 5.19 -10.53
C LYS A 84 17.16 5.80 -9.70
N ILE A 85 17.44 5.23 -8.52
CA ILE A 85 18.59 5.63 -7.72
C ILE A 85 19.80 4.94 -8.33
N SER A 86 20.68 5.71 -8.98
CA SER A 86 21.99 5.21 -9.42
C SER A 86 22.84 4.79 -8.22
N SER A 87 23.74 3.82 -8.40
CA SER A 87 24.63 3.33 -7.34
C SER A 87 25.43 4.44 -6.66
N GLU A 88 25.81 5.48 -7.42
CA GLU A 88 26.52 6.69 -6.94
C GLU A 88 25.64 7.61 -6.10
N GLN A 89 24.32 7.66 -6.35
CA GLN A 89 23.38 8.45 -5.54
C GLN A 89 23.07 7.80 -4.17
N LYS A 90 23.42 6.53 -3.96
CA LYS A 90 23.25 5.85 -2.65
C LYS A 90 24.19 6.40 -1.58
N GLU A 91 25.41 6.78 -1.93
CA GLU A 91 26.40 7.30 -0.96
C GLU A 91 26.03 8.69 -0.41
N GLY A 92 25.16 9.43 -1.10
CA GLY A 92 24.63 10.73 -0.65
C GLY A 92 23.15 10.75 -0.26
N PHE A 93 22.48 9.59 -0.23
CA PHE A 93 21.05 9.50 0.11
C PHE A 93 20.86 9.66 1.63
N GLU A 94 20.62 10.90 2.08
CA GLU A 94 20.16 11.14 3.45
C GLU A 94 18.73 10.62 3.60
N ASP A 95 18.54 9.62 4.48
CA ASP A 95 17.21 9.18 4.89
C ASP A 95 16.48 10.37 5.55
N PRO A 96 15.31 10.80 5.06
CA PRO A 96 14.51 11.86 5.68
C PRO A 96 14.23 11.64 7.18
N GLN A 97 14.25 10.40 7.65
CA GLN A 97 14.06 10.06 9.05
C GLN A 97 15.26 10.40 9.94
N ASP A 98 16.48 10.51 9.38
CA ASP A 98 17.70 10.77 10.16
C ASP A 98 17.89 12.26 10.51
N LYS A 99 17.25 13.17 9.76
CA LYS A 99 17.25 14.61 10.03
C LYS A 99 16.01 15.21 9.39
N ARG A 100 14.95 15.59 10.12
CA ARG A 100 14.11 16.80 9.84
C ARG A 100 12.83 16.96 10.65
N THR A 101 12.51 18.24 10.87
CA THR A 101 11.23 18.81 11.30
C THR A 101 10.13 18.58 10.24
N LEU A 102 8.91 18.23 10.67
CA LEU A 102 7.70 17.98 9.85
C LEU A 102 7.51 18.94 8.66
N ARG A 103 7.90 20.21 8.82
CA ARG A 103 7.81 21.26 7.79
C ARG A 103 8.63 20.93 6.53
N GLN A 104 9.84 20.38 6.64
CA GLN A 104 10.66 20.12 5.45
C GLN A 104 10.17 18.91 4.64
N ILE A 105 9.51 17.97 5.30
CA ILE A 105 8.88 16.79 4.69
C ILE A 105 7.65 17.21 3.87
N VAL A 106 6.82 18.10 4.42
CA VAL A 106 5.57 18.55 3.76
C VAL A 106 5.83 19.52 2.60
N PHE A 107 6.88 20.34 2.68
CA PHE A 107 7.12 21.42 1.70
C PHE A 107 8.22 21.13 0.67
N ASN A 108 8.80 19.92 0.63
CA ASN A 108 9.75 19.53 -0.42
C ASN A 108 9.45 18.14 -1.01
N PRO A 109 8.35 17.99 -1.77
CA PRO A 109 7.93 16.71 -2.36
C PRO A 109 8.94 16.18 -3.39
N SER A 110 9.77 17.03 -3.97
CA SER A 110 10.82 16.62 -4.91
C SER A 110 11.97 15.90 -4.22
N LYS A 111 12.26 16.23 -2.96
CA LYS A 111 13.30 15.59 -2.15
C LYS A 111 12.77 14.41 -1.33
N TYR A 112 11.52 14.51 -0.85
CA TYR A 112 10.89 13.52 0.03
C TYR A 112 9.49 13.12 -0.47
N PRO A 113 9.39 12.54 -1.67
CA PRO A 113 8.10 12.23 -2.28
C PRO A 113 7.29 11.26 -1.41
N TRP A 114 7.94 10.30 -0.76
CA TRP A 114 7.26 9.26 0.01
C TRP A 114 6.63 9.74 1.30
N GLU A 115 7.36 10.56 2.04
CA GLU A 115 6.92 11.11 3.31
C GLU A 115 5.83 12.16 3.07
N HIS A 116 5.99 13.00 2.04
CA HIS A 116 4.93 13.90 1.57
C HIS A 116 3.66 13.11 1.23
N LEU A 117 3.79 12.02 0.47
CA LEU A 117 2.65 11.20 0.07
C LEU A 117 1.99 10.48 1.24
N GLY A 118 2.76 10.02 2.22
CA GLY A 118 2.23 9.49 3.48
C GLY A 118 1.35 10.52 4.19
N MET A 119 1.81 11.76 4.30
CA MET A 119 1.05 12.85 4.93
C MET A 119 -0.22 13.19 4.16
N VAL A 120 -0.13 13.32 2.83
CA VAL A 120 -1.31 13.57 1.97
C VAL A 120 -2.34 12.46 2.12
N ARG A 121 -1.91 11.20 2.17
CA ARG A 121 -2.82 10.06 2.39
C ARG A 121 -3.45 10.06 3.77
N VAL A 122 -2.72 10.41 4.82
CA VAL A 122 -3.27 10.58 6.18
C VAL A 122 -4.36 11.65 6.17
N SER A 123 -4.14 12.79 5.50
CA SER A 123 -5.16 13.83 5.36
C SER A 123 -6.40 13.35 4.60
N SER A 124 -6.22 12.63 3.49
CA SER A 124 -7.33 12.02 2.75
C SER A 124 -8.13 11.04 3.64
N MET A 125 -7.46 10.15 4.37
CA MET A 125 -8.12 9.21 5.28
C MET A 125 -8.86 9.92 6.42
N GLY A 126 -8.31 11.01 6.95
CA GLY A 126 -9.01 11.85 7.94
C GLY A 126 -10.30 12.46 7.41
N LEU A 127 -10.32 12.86 6.12
CA LEU A 127 -11.55 13.33 5.48
C LEU A 127 -12.54 12.21 5.18
N ILE A 128 -12.08 11.01 4.78
CA ILE A 128 -12.96 9.83 4.65
C ILE A 128 -13.63 9.54 6.00
N PHE A 129 -12.88 9.61 7.10
CA PHE A 129 -13.43 9.42 8.44
C PHE A 129 -14.50 10.48 8.75
N ALA A 130 -14.20 11.76 8.53
CA ALA A 130 -15.14 12.84 8.78
C ALA A 130 -16.40 12.75 7.88
N GLY A 131 -16.23 12.37 6.62
CA GLY A 131 -17.33 12.13 5.68
C GLY A 131 -18.20 10.94 6.11
N GLY A 132 -17.58 9.86 6.57
CA GLY A 132 -18.27 8.69 7.11
C GLY A 132 -19.06 9.02 8.38
N VAL A 133 -18.51 9.84 9.27
CA VAL A 133 -19.24 10.33 10.46
C VAL A 133 -20.43 11.21 10.05
N ALA A 134 -20.22 12.16 9.15
CA ALA A 134 -21.28 13.07 8.69
C ALA A 134 -22.40 12.33 7.94
N GLY A 135 -22.05 11.30 7.18
CA GLY A 135 -22.98 10.47 6.40
C GLY A 135 -23.44 9.18 7.10
N ALA A 136 -23.06 8.96 8.36
CA ALA A 136 -23.33 7.73 9.11
C ALA A 136 -22.93 6.43 8.36
N SER A 137 -21.80 6.43 7.64
CA SER A 137 -21.26 5.25 6.95
C SER A 137 -20.23 4.54 7.82
N TYR A 138 -20.65 3.44 8.45
CA TYR A 138 -19.78 2.66 9.34
C TYR A 138 -18.60 2.01 8.63
N GLY A 139 -18.73 1.65 7.35
CA GLY A 139 -17.64 1.12 6.54
C GLY A 139 -16.60 2.19 6.23
N GLU A 140 -17.00 3.42 5.91
CA GLU A 140 -16.06 4.55 5.73
C GLU A 140 -15.31 4.86 7.02
N ILE A 141 -16.03 4.92 8.14
CA ILE A 141 -15.45 5.11 9.49
C ILE A 141 -14.46 3.97 9.80
N GLY A 142 -14.87 2.73 9.61
CA GLY A 142 -14.04 1.55 9.90
C GLY A 142 -12.79 1.48 9.04
N TYR A 143 -12.93 1.70 7.73
CA TYR A 143 -11.79 1.72 6.80
C TYR A 143 -10.80 2.82 7.15
N SER A 144 -11.27 4.06 7.29
CA SER A 144 -10.40 5.20 7.54
C SER A 144 -9.71 5.13 8.92
N ALA A 145 -10.40 4.65 9.97
CA ALA A 145 -9.78 4.45 11.27
C ALA A 145 -8.65 3.42 11.22
N MET A 146 -8.88 2.28 10.57
CA MET A 146 -7.85 1.26 10.38
C MET A 146 -6.73 1.75 9.46
N ALA A 147 -7.06 2.53 8.43
CA ALA A 147 -6.07 3.16 7.56
C ALA A 147 -5.14 4.08 8.35
N LEU A 148 -5.70 4.95 9.20
CA LEU A 148 -4.96 5.86 10.08
C LEU A 148 -4.09 5.09 11.09
N LEU A 149 -4.59 4.00 11.67
CA LEU A 149 -3.79 3.12 12.53
C LEU A 149 -2.60 2.50 11.77
N GLY A 150 -2.83 2.00 10.56
CA GLY A 150 -1.74 1.48 9.73
C GLY A 150 -0.72 2.56 9.35
N TYR A 151 -1.16 3.80 9.08
CA TYR A 151 -0.25 4.93 8.87
C TYR A 151 0.51 5.30 10.15
N ALA A 152 -0.13 5.26 11.32
CA ALA A 152 0.52 5.48 12.60
C ALA A 152 1.58 4.41 12.89
N VAL A 153 1.32 3.14 12.56
CA VAL A 153 2.34 2.07 12.63
C VAL A 153 3.48 2.36 11.64
N LYS A 154 3.17 2.73 10.40
CA LYS A 154 4.19 3.00 9.37
C LYS A 154 5.03 4.25 9.64
N MET A 155 4.49 5.25 10.34
CA MET A 155 5.15 6.54 10.63
C MET A 155 5.73 6.62 12.06
N GLY A 156 5.05 6.04 13.04
CA GLY A 156 5.35 6.12 14.48
C GLY A 156 6.49 5.23 14.96
N ILE A 157 7.13 4.47 14.06
CA ILE A 157 8.36 3.72 14.33
C ILE A 157 9.61 4.56 13.96
N ALA A 158 9.42 5.82 13.54
CA ALA A 158 10.51 6.77 13.29
C ALA A 158 11.15 7.32 14.58
N GLU A 159 10.50 7.20 15.75
CA GLU A 159 11.18 7.38 17.04
C GLU A 159 11.93 6.09 17.38
N ARG A 160 13.13 6.00 16.82
CA ARG A 160 14.26 5.32 17.45
C ARG A 160 14.30 5.69 18.95
N GLU A 161 13.63 4.92 19.80
CA GLU A 161 14.20 4.64 21.11
C GLU A 161 15.49 3.86 20.84
N LYS A 162 16.57 4.64 20.68
CA LYS A 162 17.94 4.20 20.90
C LYS A 162 17.96 3.44 22.22
N GLY A 163 18.03 2.11 22.12
CA GLY A 163 17.96 1.23 23.27
C GLY A 163 16.77 0.29 23.13
N SER A 164 16.97 -0.79 22.38
CA SER A 164 16.16 -2.01 22.49
C SER A 164 15.89 -2.28 23.97
N VAL A 165 14.65 -2.06 24.42
CA VAL A 165 14.25 -2.43 25.78
C VAL A 165 14.39 -3.95 25.86
N PRO A 166 15.29 -4.49 26.70
CA PRO A 166 15.45 -5.93 26.79
C PRO A 166 14.12 -6.56 27.23
N VAL A 167 13.70 -7.61 26.53
CA VAL A 167 12.51 -8.39 26.89
C VAL A 167 12.73 -8.89 28.32
N PRO A 168 11.87 -8.54 29.29
CA PRO A 168 12.05 -9.03 30.65
C PRO A 168 11.82 -10.56 30.66
N GLU A 169 12.89 -11.33 30.91
CA GLU A 169 12.78 -12.80 31.02
C GLU A 169 11.81 -13.23 32.13
N THR A 170 11.60 -12.36 33.11
CA THR A 170 10.73 -12.53 34.29
C THR A 170 9.32 -11.93 34.16
N GLY A 171 8.89 -11.52 32.95
CA GLY A 171 7.53 -11.04 32.71
C GLY A 171 6.49 -12.16 32.60
N SER A 172 5.23 -11.87 32.96
CA SER A 172 4.09 -12.76 32.69
C SER A 172 3.99 -13.09 31.20
N ARG A 173 3.43 -14.24 30.85
CA ARG A 173 3.28 -14.68 29.44
C ARG A 173 2.63 -13.60 28.55
N ILE A 174 1.60 -12.94 29.08
CA ILE A 174 0.89 -11.85 28.39
C ILE A 174 1.82 -10.67 28.11
N MET A 175 2.62 -10.25 29.09
CA MET A 175 3.57 -9.16 28.89
C MET A 175 4.63 -9.53 27.85
N ARG A 176 5.14 -10.77 27.89
CA ARG A 176 6.07 -11.26 26.85
C ARG A 176 5.46 -11.28 25.45
N GLU A 177 4.20 -11.71 25.31
CA GLU A 177 3.49 -11.67 24.03
C GLU A 177 3.27 -10.23 23.53
N ILE A 178 2.94 -9.28 24.41
CA ILE A 178 2.85 -7.86 24.06
C ILE A 178 4.20 -7.30 23.61
N TYR A 179 5.29 -7.61 24.32
CA TYR A 179 6.64 -7.18 23.96
C TYR A 179 7.10 -7.79 22.62
N ASN A 180 6.85 -9.08 22.40
CA ASN A 180 7.17 -9.76 21.14
C ASN A 180 6.35 -9.20 19.98
N THR A 181 5.08 -8.87 20.21
CA THR A 181 4.22 -8.23 19.20
C THR A 181 4.73 -6.83 18.88
N LYS A 182 5.10 -6.04 19.90
CA LYS A 182 5.71 -4.72 19.71
C LYS A 182 7.01 -4.84 18.90
N ALA A 183 7.91 -5.74 19.26
CA ALA A 183 9.17 -5.98 18.54
C ALA A 183 8.91 -6.39 17.07
N TYR A 184 7.98 -7.31 16.83
CA TYR A 184 7.60 -7.74 15.50
C TYR A 184 7.05 -6.60 14.63
N VAL A 185 6.16 -5.78 15.19
CA VAL A 185 5.59 -4.60 14.51
C VAL A 185 6.67 -3.56 14.20
N LEU A 186 7.64 -3.38 15.11
CA LEU A 186 8.79 -2.51 14.92
C LEU A 186 9.72 -3.01 13.81
N GLU A 187 9.92 -4.32 13.71
CA GLU A 187 10.74 -4.95 12.66
C GLU A 187 10.03 -5.00 11.30
N ASN A 188 8.69 -4.98 11.28
CA ASN A 188 7.87 -5.19 10.07
C ASN A 188 6.75 -4.12 9.90
N PRO A 189 7.08 -2.81 9.88
CA PRO A 189 6.07 -1.75 9.85
C PRO A 189 5.17 -1.77 8.61
N ASN A 190 5.71 -2.18 7.45
CA ASN A 190 4.94 -2.25 6.19
C ASN A 190 3.95 -3.43 6.20
N PRO A 191 4.37 -4.68 6.50
CA PRO A 191 3.45 -5.80 6.70
C PRO A 191 2.31 -5.49 7.66
N THR A 192 2.64 -4.95 8.84
CA THR A 192 1.63 -4.61 9.85
C THR A 192 0.68 -3.51 9.36
N ALA A 193 1.19 -2.45 8.72
CA ALA A 193 0.33 -1.41 8.15
C ALA A 193 -0.63 -1.97 7.08
N GLY A 194 -0.13 -2.84 6.20
CA GLY A 194 -0.93 -3.51 5.18
C GLY A 194 -2.07 -4.37 5.77
N ILE A 195 -1.82 -5.06 6.89
CA ILE A 195 -2.84 -5.80 7.63
C ILE A 195 -3.96 -4.86 8.10
N PHE A 196 -3.61 -3.76 8.76
CA PHE A 196 -4.61 -2.79 9.22
C PHE A 196 -5.43 -2.24 8.06
N TRP A 197 -4.77 -1.84 6.97
CA TRP A 197 -5.46 -1.29 5.79
C TRP A 197 -6.43 -2.28 5.16
N ASN A 198 -6.04 -3.55 5.04
CA ASN A 198 -6.93 -4.60 4.53
C ASN A 198 -8.05 -4.96 5.51
N ALA A 199 -7.78 -4.98 6.82
CA ALA A 199 -8.79 -5.22 7.84
C ALA A 199 -9.90 -4.15 7.79
N GLY A 200 -9.54 -2.89 7.52
CA GLY A 200 -10.49 -1.81 7.30
C GLY A 200 -11.33 -1.94 6.04
N LEU A 201 -10.82 -2.59 4.99
CA LEU A 201 -11.57 -2.79 3.74
C LEU A 201 -12.69 -3.82 3.87
N VAL A 202 -12.59 -4.75 4.82
CA VAL A 202 -13.63 -5.78 5.05
C VAL A 202 -14.99 -5.17 5.41
N PRO A 203 -15.13 -4.34 6.47
CA PRO A 203 -16.40 -3.71 6.79
C PRO A 203 -16.86 -2.73 5.70
N TYR A 204 -15.93 -2.08 5.00
CA TYR A 204 -16.22 -1.17 3.89
C TYR A 204 -16.84 -1.89 2.69
N ALA A 205 -16.27 -3.03 2.28
CA ALA A 205 -16.82 -3.88 1.23
C ALA A 205 -18.14 -4.55 1.66
N ALA A 206 -18.25 -4.98 2.92
CA ALA A 206 -19.46 -5.58 3.46
C ALA A 206 -20.64 -4.59 3.41
N GLU A 207 -20.43 -3.33 3.82
CA GLU A 207 -21.43 -2.29 3.72
C GLU A 207 -21.84 -2.04 2.25
N ALA A 208 -20.87 -2.04 1.33
CA ALA A 208 -21.14 -1.85 -0.09
C ALA A 208 -22.06 -2.95 -0.66
N VAL A 209 -21.81 -4.21 -0.30
CA VAL A 209 -22.65 -5.35 -0.71
C VAL A 209 -24.05 -5.23 -0.12
N LEU A 210 -24.16 -4.87 1.17
CA LEU A 210 -25.46 -4.73 1.84
C LEU A 210 -26.31 -3.59 1.27
N LYS A 211 -25.69 -2.52 0.78
CA LYS A 211 -26.37 -1.34 0.24
C LYS A 211 -26.48 -1.31 -1.28
N GLY A 212 -25.88 -2.26 -2.00
CA GLY A 212 -25.84 -2.25 -3.47
C GLY A 212 -24.97 -1.14 -4.05
N GLU A 213 -23.96 -0.68 -3.31
CA GLU A 213 -23.07 0.43 -3.68
C GLU A 213 -21.90 -0.08 -4.53
N TYR A 214 -22.11 -0.24 -5.85
CA TYR A 214 -21.12 -0.85 -6.74
C TYR A 214 -19.81 -0.06 -6.86
N TYR A 215 -19.87 1.28 -6.83
CA TYR A 215 -18.68 2.13 -6.83
C TYR A 215 -17.83 1.92 -5.57
N LYS A 216 -18.48 1.84 -4.41
CA LYS A 216 -17.83 1.51 -3.15
C LYS A 216 -17.17 0.14 -3.19
N LEU A 217 -17.87 -0.88 -3.67
CA LEU A 217 -17.33 -2.24 -3.80
C LEU A 217 -16.13 -2.29 -4.75
N ALA A 218 -16.21 -1.62 -5.89
CA ALA A 218 -15.12 -1.53 -6.86
C ALA A 218 -13.89 -0.82 -6.25
N SER A 219 -14.11 0.29 -5.53
CA SER A 219 -13.01 0.98 -4.83
C SER A 219 -12.34 0.08 -3.78
N ALA A 220 -13.13 -0.71 -3.04
CA ALA A 220 -12.61 -1.63 -2.04
C ALA A 220 -11.69 -2.69 -2.66
N ALA A 221 -12.11 -3.28 -3.77
CA ALA A 221 -11.31 -4.26 -4.51
C ALA A 221 -10.01 -3.64 -5.06
N LEU A 222 -10.08 -2.41 -5.55
CA LEU A 222 -8.92 -1.69 -6.09
C LEU A 222 -7.95 -1.22 -5.01
N TYR A 223 -8.40 -0.91 -3.80
CA TYR A 223 -7.53 -0.65 -2.65
C TYR A 223 -6.93 -1.93 -2.05
N PHE A 224 -7.61 -3.07 -2.14
CA PHE A 224 -7.12 -4.33 -1.58
C PHE A 224 -5.79 -4.77 -2.21
N LEU A 225 -5.64 -4.58 -3.52
CA LEU A 225 -4.43 -4.91 -4.26
C LEU A 225 -3.18 -4.18 -3.71
N PRO A 226 -3.09 -2.83 -3.72
CA PRO A 226 -1.92 -2.10 -3.21
C PRO A 226 -1.65 -2.33 -1.72
N ASN A 227 -2.70 -2.52 -0.91
CA ASN A 227 -2.55 -2.85 0.51
C ASN A 227 -1.91 -4.23 0.70
N THR A 228 -2.32 -5.22 -0.11
CA THR A 228 -1.74 -6.56 -0.11
C THR A 228 -0.28 -6.53 -0.57
N PHE A 229 0.07 -5.70 -1.55
CA PHE A 229 1.48 -5.49 -1.90
C PHE A 229 2.29 -4.89 -0.77
N THR A 230 1.73 -3.90 -0.06
CA THR A 230 2.40 -3.32 1.11
C THR A 230 2.56 -4.36 2.22
N MET A 231 1.56 -5.24 2.40
CA MET A 231 1.60 -6.32 3.37
C MET A 231 2.71 -7.34 3.07
N LEU A 232 2.94 -7.62 1.79
CA LEU A 232 3.95 -8.60 1.33
C LEU A 232 5.33 -7.98 1.08
N SER A 233 5.47 -6.66 1.15
CA SER A 233 6.73 -5.96 0.89
C SER A 233 7.55 -5.73 2.16
N SER A 234 8.77 -6.26 2.17
CA SER A 234 9.76 -6.02 3.24
C SER A 234 10.60 -4.74 3.04
N LYS A 235 10.51 -4.07 1.87
CA LYS A 235 11.36 -2.90 1.55
C LYS A 235 10.53 -1.69 1.08
N ARG A 236 10.88 -0.51 1.59
CA ARG A 236 10.38 0.80 1.11
C ARG A 236 10.90 1.15 -0.29
N ALA A 237 12.03 0.57 -0.71
CA ALA A 237 12.69 0.85 -1.98
C ALA A 237 13.21 -0.43 -2.61
N GLN A 238 13.00 -0.58 -3.91
CA GLN A 238 13.69 -1.57 -4.69
C GLN A 238 15.13 -1.11 -4.92
N THR A 239 16.08 -1.86 -4.40
CA THR A 239 17.32 -2.04 -5.13
C THR A 239 16.95 -2.76 -6.42
N LEU A 240 16.95 -2.04 -7.55
CA LEU A 240 16.99 -2.69 -8.85
C LEU A 240 18.14 -3.72 -8.83
N PRO A 241 17.96 -4.92 -9.41
CA PRO A 241 19.11 -5.77 -9.69
C PRO A 241 20.12 -4.91 -10.45
N SER A 242 21.38 -4.92 -10.00
CA SER A 242 22.46 -4.22 -10.67
C SER A 242 22.39 -4.53 -12.17
N ASP A 243 22.17 -3.52 -13.00
CA ASP A 243 22.27 -3.69 -14.44
C ASP A 243 23.62 -4.38 -14.74
N PRO A 244 23.65 -5.40 -15.60
CA PRO A 244 24.92 -6.00 -16.00
C PRO A 244 25.79 -4.88 -16.56
N VAL A 245 26.98 -4.70 -15.95
CA VAL A 245 27.95 -3.70 -16.37
C VAL A 245 28.19 -3.91 -17.87
N PRO A 246 27.85 -2.94 -18.75
CA PRO A 246 28.15 -3.07 -20.15
C PRO A 246 29.67 -3.25 -20.30
N PRO A 247 30.12 -4.17 -21.17
CA PRO A 247 31.55 -4.43 -21.35
C PRO A 247 32.26 -3.10 -21.63
N ARG A 248 33.33 -2.83 -20.86
CA ARG A 248 34.19 -1.68 -21.13
C ARG A 248 34.70 -1.83 -22.56
N HIS A 249 34.24 -0.95 -23.43
CA HIS A 249 34.96 -0.69 -24.66
C HIS A 249 36.20 0.09 -24.26
N ASP A 250 37.30 -0.63 -24.09
CA ASP A 250 38.61 0.01 -24.05
C ASP A 250 38.79 0.72 -25.40
N PRO A 251 38.99 2.05 -25.41
CA PRO A 251 39.27 2.76 -26.65
C PRO A 251 40.59 2.24 -27.22
N ALA A 252 40.54 1.83 -28.49
CA ALA A 252 41.71 1.45 -29.29
C ALA A 252 42.61 2.65 -29.59
#